data_AF-A0A653ST83-F1
#
_entry.id   AF-A0A653ST83-F1
#
_cell.length_a   1.000
_cell.length_b   1.000
_cell.length_c   1.000
_cell.angle_alpha   90.00
_cell.angle_beta   90.00
_cell.angle_gamma   90.00
#
_symmetry.space_group_name_H-M   'P 1'
#
loop_
_entity.id
_entity.type
_entity.pdbx_description
1 polymer ?
#
loop_
_entity_poly.entity_id
_entity_poly.type
_entity_poly.pdbx_seq_one_letter_code
_entity_poly.pdbx_strand_id
1 'polypeptide(L)'
;MRHDDYEFDDVEVEEGELFNVYDILPPDGTILEMATAEEMVRAAELEAKHHALQRLQDSNFQLTGVSFKELLTEFEQYEQESMEFWTGVYNRLRIPWAWTIRIDVANGPIHVVNDRDIFIDEDDFEEYDVDDLLEEYEED
;
A
#
# COMPACT_ATOMS: atom_id res chain seq x y z
N MET A 1 36.92 -11.08 0.10
CA MET A 1 35.46 -11.00 0.23
C MET A 1 35.11 -11.76 1.49
N ARG A 2 34.70 -11.05 2.56
CA ARG A 2 34.13 -11.69 3.75
C ARG A 2 32.65 -11.91 3.44
N HIS A 3 32.20 -13.14 3.61
CA HIS A 3 30.79 -13.44 3.84
C HIS A 3 30.46 -12.82 5.19
N ASP A 4 29.59 -11.82 5.20
CA ASP A 4 28.96 -11.37 6.43
C ASP A 4 27.84 -12.37 6.71
N ASP A 5 28.08 -13.23 7.70
CA ASP A 5 27.10 -14.15 8.25
C ASP A 5 26.02 -13.31 8.96
N TYR A 6 24.85 -13.16 8.34
CA TYR A 6 23.69 -12.59 8.99
C TYR A 6 23.14 -13.64 9.97
N GLU A 7 23.59 -13.56 11.22
CA GLU A 7 22.98 -14.25 12.35
C GLU A 7 21.65 -13.54 12.64
N PHE A 8 20.55 -14.11 12.11
CA PHE A 8 19.23 -13.74 12.58
C PHE A 8 19.14 -14.27 14.02
N ASP A 9 19.20 -13.37 15.00
CA ASP A 9 18.77 -13.70 16.36
C ASP A 9 17.35 -14.27 16.23
N ASP A 10 17.18 -15.53 16.63
CA ASP A 10 15.88 -16.17 16.76
C ASP A 10 15.07 -15.35 17.77
N VAL A 11 14.30 -14.38 17.26
CA VAL A 11 13.33 -13.66 18.06
C VAL A 11 12.24 -14.69 18.36
N GLU A 12 12.28 -15.25 19.58
CA GLU A 12 11.17 -16.03 20.13
C GLU A 12 9.93 -15.13 20.14
N VAL A 13 9.14 -15.21 19.08
CA VAL A 13 7.80 -14.62 19.04
C VAL A 13 6.96 -15.54 19.92
N GLU A 14 6.49 -15.05 21.07
CA GLU A 14 5.48 -15.78 21.85
C GLU A 14 4.38 -16.24 20.89
N GLU A 15 4.04 -17.54 20.90
CA GLU A 15 2.91 -18.12 20.16
C GLU A 15 1.57 -17.59 20.73
N GLY A 16 1.35 -16.28 20.66
CA GLY A 16 0.00 -15.75 20.57
C GLY A 16 -0.56 -16.17 19.21
N GLU A 17 -1.84 -16.53 19.14
CA GLU A 17 -2.52 -16.83 17.88
C GLU A 17 -2.18 -15.75 16.85
N LEU A 18 -1.42 -16.11 15.81
CA LEU A 18 -1.07 -15.23 14.71
C LEU A 18 -2.36 -14.92 13.94
N PHE A 19 -3.01 -13.81 14.28
CA PHE A 19 -4.18 -13.34 13.56
C PHE A 19 -3.77 -12.68 12.25
N ASN A 20 -4.34 -13.15 11.13
CA ASN A 20 -4.15 -12.52 9.84
C ASN A 20 -4.89 -11.16 9.84
N VAL A 21 -4.13 -10.08 9.60
CA VAL A 21 -4.66 -8.71 9.57
C VAL A 21 -5.75 -8.48 8.52
N TYR A 22 -5.83 -9.36 7.51
CA TYR A 22 -6.85 -9.31 6.48
C TYR A 22 -8.17 -9.98 6.90
N ASP A 23 -8.17 -10.87 7.89
CA ASP A 23 -9.39 -11.55 8.36
C ASP A 23 -10.35 -10.59 9.09
N ILE A 24 -9.80 -9.49 9.59
CA ILE A 24 -10.52 -8.43 10.31
C ILE A 24 -10.66 -7.14 9.47
N LEU A 25 -10.25 -7.16 8.20
CA LEU A 25 -10.38 -6.02 7.29
C LEU A 25 -11.87 -5.70 7.07
N PRO A 26 -12.33 -4.47 7.36
CA PRO A 26 -13.71 -4.10 7.13
C PRO A 26 -14.10 -4.11 5.64
N PRO A 27 -15.41 -4.18 5.32
CA PRO A 27 -15.89 -4.01 3.95
C PRO A 27 -15.47 -2.67 3.33
N ASP A 28 -15.40 -2.65 2.00
CA ASP A 28 -15.08 -1.43 1.25
C ASP A 28 -16.05 -0.28 1.57
N GLY A 29 -15.54 0.93 1.66
CA GLY A 29 -16.32 2.12 2.00
C GLY A 29 -16.74 2.23 3.46
N THR A 30 -16.30 1.31 4.35
CA THR A 30 -16.54 1.43 5.79
C THR A 30 -15.90 2.71 6.33
N ILE A 31 -16.72 3.61 6.91
CA ILE A 31 -16.26 4.84 7.55
C ILE A 31 -15.65 4.48 8.91
N LEU A 32 -14.38 4.83 9.10
CA LEU A 32 -13.63 4.59 10.34
C LEU A 32 -13.78 5.76 11.31
N GLU A 33 -13.56 6.98 10.82
CA GLU A 33 -13.65 8.21 11.61
C GLU A 33 -13.76 9.43 10.68
N MET A 34 -13.96 10.62 11.25
CA MET A 34 -13.78 11.88 10.54
C MET A 34 -12.33 12.33 10.61
N ALA A 35 -11.79 12.83 9.51
CA ALA A 35 -10.51 13.50 9.48
C ALA A 35 -10.60 14.84 10.22
N THR A 36 -9.50 15.22 10.86
CA THR A 36 -9.30 16.57 11.38
C THR A 36 -9.13 17.56 10.23
N ALA A 37 -9.37 18.85 10.51
CA ALA A 37 -9.19 19.90 9.50
C ALA A 37 -7.73 19.96 8.97
N GLU A 38 -6.76 19.71 9.85
CA GLU A 38 -5.34 19.66 9.47
C GLU A 38 -5.05 18.47 8.55
N GLU A 39 -5.59 17.29 8.86
CA GLU A 39 -5.45 16.11 8.02
C GLU A 39 -6.10 16.30 6.65
N MET A 40 -7.27 16.93 6.58
CA MET A 40 -7.93 17.24 5.31
C MET A 40 -7.08 18.17 4.43
N VAL A 41 -6.53 19.23 5.01
CA VAL A 41 -5.64 20.16 4.29
C VAL A 41 -4.41 19.43 3.78
N ARG A 42 -3.76 18.63 4.65
CA ARG A 42 -2.54 17.92 4.26
C ARG A 42 -2.80 16.83 3.22
N ALA A 43 -3.91 16.10 3.34
CA ALA A 43 -4.34 15.14 2.34
C ALA A 43 -4.57 15.81 0.98
N ALA A 44 -5.23 16.97 0.95
CA ALA A 44 -5.44 17.73 -0.28
C ALA A 44 -4.13 18.16 -0.95
N GLU A 45 -3.13 18.59 -0.16
CA GLU A 45 -1.80 18.95 -0.67
C GLU A 45 -1.07 17.75 -1.26
N LEU A 46 -1.10 16.61 -0.57
CA LEU A 46 -0.47 15.37 -1.03
C LEU A 46 -1.14 14.85 -2.31
N GLU A 47 -2.47 14.91 -2.39
CA GLU A 47 -3.24 14.51 -3.58
C GLU A 47 -2.94 15.44 -4.77
N ALA A 48 -2.85 16.76 -4.53
CA ALA A 48 -2.46 17.71 -5.57
C ALA A 48 -1.04 17.44 -6.10
N LYS A 49 -0.08 17.14 -5.20
CA LYS A 49 1.30 16.79 -5.60
C LYS A 49 1.31 15.47 -6.37
N HIS A 50 0.59 14.45 -5.91
CA HIS A 50 0.45 13.18 -6.62
C HIS A 50 -0.04 13.37 -8.06
N HIS A 51 -1.14 14.10 -8.25
CA HIS A 51 -1.69 14.35 -9.58
C HIS A 51 -0.76 15.17 -10.47
N ALA A 52 0.00 16.12 -9.91
CA ALA A 52 1.02 16.84 -10.67
C ALA A 52 2.12 15.90 -11.17
N LEU A 53 2.56 14.96 -10.33
CA LEU A 53 3.59 13.96 -10.67
C LEU A 53 3.07 12.96 -11.71
N GLN A 54 1.84 12.47 -11.59
CA GLN A 54 1.21 11.62 -12.62
C GLN A 54 1.17 12.32 -13.98
N ARG A 55 0.70 13.57 -14.03
CA ARG A 55 0.67 14.34 -15.29
C ARG A 55 2.05 14.56 -15.89
N LEU A 56 3.07 14.69 -15.04
CA LEU A 56 4.46 14.81 -15.49
C LEU A 56 4.92 13.50 -16.15
N GLN A 57 4.58 12.34 -15.58
CA GLN A 57 4.89 11.03 -16.15
C GLN A 57 4.17 10.81 -17.49
N ASP A 58 2.92 11.26 -17.61
CA ASP A 58 2.14 11.19 -18.85
C ASP A 58 2.67 12.14 -19.93
N SER A 59 3.48 13.12 -19.55
CA SER A 59 4.04 14.09 -20.47
C SER A 59 5.31 13.54 -21.15
N ASN A 60 5.36 13.65 -22.47
CA ASN A 60 6.47 13.12 -23.28
C ASN A 60 7.72 14.03 -23.24
N PHE A 61 8.34 14.16 -22.06
CA PHE A 61 9.56 14.94 -21.86
C PHE A 61 10.82 14.09 -22.08
N GLN A 62 11.79 14.64 -22.79
CA GLN A 62 13.14 14.09 -22.85
C GLN A 62 13.96 14.67 -21.68
N LEU A 63 14.14 13.88 -20.63
CA LEU A 63 14.90 14.28 -19.46
C LEU A 63 16.41 14.18 -19.72
N THR A 64 17.15 15.19 -19.30
CA THR A 64 18.61 15.11 -19.16
C THR A 64 18.97 14.39 -17.86
N GLY A 65 20.22 13.90 -17.73
CA GLY A 65 20.66 13.19 -16.52
C GLY A 65 20.58 14.02 -15.23
N VAL A 66 20.78 15.35 -15.31
CA VAL A 66 20.66 16.26 -14.14
C VAL A 66 19.19 16.40 -13.72
N SER A 67 18.29 16.60 -14.69
CA SER A 67 16.85 16.68 -14.41
C SER A 67 16.26 15.37 -13.88
N PHE A 68 16.84 14.22 -14.22
CA PHE A 68 16.39 12.93 -13.65
C PHE A 68 16.68 12.83 -12.16
N LYS A 69 17.88 13.24 -11.72
CA LYS A 69 18.26 13.21 -10.29
C LYS A 69 17.40 14.15 -9.44
N GLU A 70 17.09 15.33 -9.98
CA GLU A 70 16.19 16.30 -9.32
C GLU A 70 14.79 15.71 -9.17
N LEU A 71 14.24 15.09 -10.21
CA LEU A 71 12.93 14.43 -10.14
C LEU A 71 12.92 13.25 -9.16
N LEU A 72 13.97 12.43 -9.13
CA LEU A 72 14.06 11.35 -8.15
C LEU A 72 14.04 11.89 -6.71
N THR A 73 14.77 12.97 -6.44
CA THR A 73 14.76 13.63 -5.13
C THR A 73 13.36 14.13 -4.76
N GLU A 74 12.64 14.73 -5.71
CA GLU A 74 11.27 15.21 -5.49
C GLU A 74 10.28 14.07 -5.22
N PHE A 75 10.44 12.93 -5.89
CA PHE A 75 9.66 11.72 -5.62
C PHE A 75 9.96 11.15 -4.23
N GLU A 76 11.24 10.98 -3.88
CA GLU A 76 11.64 10.49 -2.56
C GLU A 76 11.10 11.38 -1.43
N GLN A 77 11.16 12.70 -1.61
CA GLN A 77 10.62 13.65 -0.64
C GLN A 77 9.09 13.53 -0.54
N TYR A 78 8.38 13.39 -1.66
CA TYR A 78 6.94 13.15 -1.66
C TYR A 78 6.57 11.87 -0.90
N GLU A 79 7.28 10.76 -1.17
CA GLU A 79 7.02 9.48 -0.51
C GLU A 79 7.26 9.56 1.00
N GLN A 80 8.33 10.23 1.44
CA GLN A 80 8.61 10.44 2.86
C GLN A 80 7.51 11.27 3.54
N GLU A 81 7.12 12.39 2.94
CA GLU A 81 6.06 13.26 3.45
C GLU A 81 4.70 12.55 3.50
N SER A 82 4.40 11.74 2.48
CA SER A 82 3.19 10.92 2.41
C SER A 82 3.20 9.85 3.50
N MET A 83 4.32 9.14 3.67
CA MET A 83 4.47 8.09 4.67
C MET A 83 4.34 8.65 6.09
N GLU A 84 4.97 9.79 6.38
CA GLU A 84 4.86 10.45 7.69
C GLU A 84 3.41 10.85 7.99
N PHE A 85 2.73 11.46 7.02
CA PHE A 85 1.33 11.86 7.14
C PHE A 85 0.44 10.66 7.44
N TRP A 86 0.48 9.63 6.60
CA TRP A 86 -0.34 8.45 6.77
C TRP A 86 0.00 7.74 8.07
N THR A 87 1.28 7.60 8.43
CA THR A 87 1.70 6.97 9.70
C THR A 87 1.04 7.66 10.90
N GLY A 88 0.93 9.00 10.87
CA GLY A 88 0.18 9.76 11.85
C GLY A 88 -1.31 9.36 11.91
N VAL A 89 -1.97 9.29 10.76
CA VAL A 89 -3.39 8.89 10.65
C VAL A 89 -3.62 7.47 11.17
N TYR A 90 -2.84 6.48 10.71
CA TYR A 90 -2.97 5.08 11.14
C TYR A 90 -2.77 4.94 12.66
N ASN A 91 -1.77 5.60 13.23
CA ASN A 91 -1.52 5.59 14.66
C ASN A 91 -2.69 6.20 15.46
N ARG A 92 -3.29 7.27 14.94
CA ARG A 92 -4.45 7.91 15.57
C ARG A 92 -5.68 6.98 15.55
N LEU A 93 -5.95 6.35 14.41
CA LEU A 93 -7.06 5.40 14.23
C LEU A 93 -6.84 4.05 14.94
N ARG A 94 -5.58 3.73 15.28
CA ARG A 94 -5.17 2.43 15.86
C ARG A 94 -5.54 1.25 14.98
N ILE A 95 -5.34 1.40 13.68
CA ILE A 95 -5.62 0.35 12.68
C ILE A 95 -4.32 -0.17 12.07
N PRO A 96 -4.31 -1.41 11.53
CA PRO A 96 -3.14 -1.96 10.85
C PRO A 96 -2.77 -1.15 9.60
N TRP A 97 -1.46 -0.91 9.40
CA TRP A 97 -0.92 -0.27 8.19
C TRP A 97 -1.28 -1.00 6.88
N ALA A 98 -1.53 -2.31 6.98
CA ALA A 98 -1.89 -3.16 5.84
C ALA A 98 -3.27 -2.83 5.24
N TRP A 99 -4.13 -2.10 5.96
CA TRP A 99 -5.45 -1.71 5.47
C TRP A 99 -5.32 -0.44 4.64
N THR A 100 -5.74 -0.41 3.37
CA THR A 100 -5.74 0.84 2.61
C THR A 100 -6.90 1.73 3.07
N ILE A 101 -6.60 2.99 3.39
CA ILE A 101 -7.61 3.99 3.76
C ILE A 101 -7.52 5.22 2.87
N ARG A 102 -8.63 5.94 2.72
CA ARG A 102 -8.68 7.25 2.06
C ARG A 102 -9.46 8.26 2.88
N ILE A 103 -9.09 9.52 2.70
CA ILE A 103 -9.82 10.66 3.25
C ILE A 103 -10.64 11.28 2.13
N ASP A 104 -11.95 11.35 2.28
CA ASP A 104 -12.78 12.22 1.44
C ASP A 104 -12.46 13.66 1.81
N VAL A 105 -11.59 14.32 1.03
CA VAL A 105 -11.15 15.70 1.27
C VAL A 105 -12.31 16.70 1.22
N ALA A 106 -13.42 16.38 0.54
CA ALA A 106 -14.56 17.28 0.44
C ALA A 106 -15.43 17.26 1.71
N ASN A 107 -15.62 16.08 2.30
CA ASN A 107 -16.57 15.90 3.40
C ASN A 107 -15.90 15.55 4.74
N GLY A 108 -14.67 15.04 4.72
CA GLY A 108 -13.88 14.61 5.88
C GLY A 108 -13.88 13.12 6.25
N PRO A 109 -14.84 12.25 5.87
CA PRO A 109 -14.79 10.84 6.26
C PRO A 109 -13.51 10.12 5.82
N ILE A 110 -12.92 9.38 6.75
CA ILE A 110 -11.88 8.39 6.47
C ILE A 110 -12.56 7.05 6.29
N HIS A 111 -12.34 6.42 5.14
CA HIS A 111 -12.96 5.14 4.79
C HIS A 111 -11.94 4.12 4.32
N VAL A 112 -12.25 2.84 4.52
CA VAL A 112 -11.48 1.71 3.99
C VAL A 112 -11.66 1.63 2.48
N VAL A 113 -10.57 1.34 1.78
CA VAL A 113 -10.56 1.04 0.35
C VAL A 113 -10.01 -0.36 0.15
N ASN A 114 -10.80 -1.26 -0.44
CA ASN A 114 -10.36 -2.61 -0.74
C ASN A 114 -9.96 -2.71 -2.22
N ASP A 115 -8.66 -2.59 -2.51
CA ASP A 115 -8.12 -2.76 -3.87
C ASP A 115 -8.21 -4.23 -4.38
N ARG A 116 -8.76 -5.15 -3.59
CA ARG A 116 -8.93 -6.57 -3.93
C ARG A 116 -10.24 -6.88 -4.66
N ASP A 117 -11.29 -6.08 -4.46
CA ASP A 117 -12.62 -6.37 -5.02
C ASP A 117 -12.74 -6.02 -6.52
N ILE A 118 -11.71 -5.39 -7.10
CA ILE A 118 -11.69 -5.00 -8.53
C ILE A 118 -11.24 -6.12 -9.48
N PHE A 119 -10.76 -7.26 -8.97
CA PHE A 119 -10.19 -8.34 -9.78
C PHE A 119 -10.79 -9.73 -9.53
N ILE A 120 -11.81 -9.85 -8.68
CA ILE A 120 -12.50 -11.11 -8.49
C ILE A 120 -13.77 -11.07 -9.35
N ASP A 121 -13.63 -11.31 -10.65
CA ASP A 121 -14.73 -11.95 -11.36
C ASP A 121 -14.82 -13.36 -10.76
N GLU A 122 -15.93 -13.68 -10.07
CA GLU A 122 -16.20 -15.02 -9.51
C GLU A 122 -16.09 -16.13 -10.58
N ASP A 123 -16.12 -15.76 -11.87
CA ASP A 123 -15.99 -16.65 -13.02
C ASP A 123 -14.53 -16.97 -13.43
N ASP A 124 -13.51 -16.27 -12.90
CA ASP A 124 -12.09 -16.45 -13.29
C ASP A 124 -11.28 -17.35 -12.32
N PHE A 125 -11.93 -17.86 -11.26
CA PHE A 125 -11.37 -18.91 -10.42
C PHE A 125 -11.53 -20.26 -11.13
N GLU A 126 -10.74 -20.51 -12.18
CA GLU A 126 -10.52 -21.89 -12.63
C GLU A 126 -9.88 -22.66 -11.47
N GLU A 127 -10.66 -23.57 -10.88
CA GLU A 127 -10.17 -24.56 -9.91
C GLU A 127 -9.09 -25.39 -10.62
N TYR A 128 -7.83 -24.99 -10.45
CA TYR A 128 -6.70 -25.80 -10.88
C TYR A 128 -6.76 -27.10 -10.08
N ASP A 129 -7.21 -28.18 -10.73
CA ASP A 129 -7.20 -29.51 -10.16
C ASP A 129 -5.72 -29.88 -9.92
N VAL A 130 -5.30 -29.88 -8.66
CA VAL A 130 -3.91 -30.07 -8.26
C VAL A 130 -3.39 -31.44 -8.71
N ASP A 131 -4.30 -32.38 -8.96
CA ASP A 131 -4.00 -33.71 -9.48
C ASP A 131 -3.45 -33.67 -10.92
N ASP A 132 -3.89 -32.73 -11.78
CA ASP A 132 -3.36 -32.59 -13.16
C ASP A 132 -1.90 -32.09 -13.17
N LEU A 133 -1.47 -31.33 -12.15
CA LEU A 133 -0.09 -30.84 -12.01
C LEU A 133 0.89 -31.90 -11.51
N LEU A 134 0.40 -32.95 -10.86
CA LEU A 134 1.25 -34.02 -10.31
C LEU A 134 1.56 -35.12 -11.34
N GLU A 135 0.70 -35.33 -12.34
CA GLU A 135 0.95 -36.31 -13.40
C GLU A 135 2.12 -35.91 -14.32
N GLU A 136 2.39 -34.61 -14.51
CA GLU A 136 3.49 -34.12 -15.37
C GLU A 136 4.89 -34.33 -14.74
N TYR A 137 4.98 -34.56 -13.43
CA TYR A 137 6.25 -34.73 -12.71
C TYR A 137 6.66 -36.19 -12.47
N GLU A 138 5.81 -37.17 -12.80
CA GLU A 138 6.14 -38.60 -12.67
C GLU A 138 6.69 -39.23 -13.97
N GLU A 139 6.72 -38.50 -15.08
CA GLU A 139 7.38 -38.91 -16.34
C GLU A 139 8.75 -38.23 -16.53
N ASP A 140 9.74 -38.48 -15.65
CA ASP A 140 11.17 -38.31 -15.95
C ASP A 140 12.07 -39.31 -15.19
#